data_AF-A0A183DPF9-F1
#
_entry.id   AF-A0A183DPF9-F1
#
_cell.length_a   1.000
_cell.length_b   1.000
_cell.length_c   1.000
_cell.angle_alpha   90.00
_cell.angle_beta   90.00
_cell.angle_gamma   90.00
#
_symmetry.space_group_name_H-M   'P 1'
#
loop_
_entity.id
_entity.type
_entity.pdbx_description
1 polymer ?
#
loop_
_entity_poly.entity_id
_entity_poly.type
_entity_poly.pdbx_seq_one_letter_code
_entity_poly.pdbx_strand_id
1 'polypeptide(L)'
;MLVSVQRKWGKGVMNIFLGGDMGREGTLELIHLDISRTFPNLGFFQKSMCFLGAMLLLQMHQPYLSFQAFANLLNRSVLLAFFGLRQPQMTVYFIAYDQYFEQELPKLHHHFDVLDVRPDLYLIEWLYTLYAKSLPFDVSCRIWDVFLRDGEQFLFTTALG
;
A
#
# COMPACT_ATOMS: atom_id res chain seq x y z
N MET A 1 16.00 -3.80 0.70
CA MET A 1 14.56 -3.50 0.50
C MET A 1 13.89 -4.38 -0.56
N LEU A 2 14.50 -4.65 -1.72
CA LEU A 2 13.99 -5.62 -2.71
C LEU A 2 14.08 -7.09 -2.21
N VAL A 3 15.19 -7.44 -1.56
CA VAL A 3 15.43 -8.80 -1.00
C VAL A 3 14.39 -9.23 0.04
N SER A 4 13.86 -8.28 0.83
CA SER A 4 12.84 -8.52 1.85
C SER A 4 11.45 -8.81 1.25
N VAL A 5 11.14 -8.20 0.10
CA VAL A 5 9.92 -8.49 -0.67
C VAL A 5 10.07 -9.83 -1.41
N GLN A 6 11.28 -10.13 -1.88
CA GLN A 6 11.66 -11.37 -2.56
C GLN A 6 11.46 -12.63 -1.73
N ARG A 7 11.58 -12.52 -0.40
CA ARG A 7 11.20 -13.61 0.50
C ARG A 7 9.69 -13.76 0.70
N LYS A 8 8.92 -12.66 0.66
CA LYS A 8 7.50 -12.65 1.03
C LYS A 8 6.57 -13.07 -0.11
N TRP A 9 6.90 -12.75 -1.36
CA TRP A 9 6.02 -12.98 -2.51
C TRP A 9 6.30 -14.31 -3.21
N GLY A 10 7.36 -15.02 -2.79
CA GLY A 10 7.78 -16.27 -3.40
C GLY A 10 8.50 -16.06 -4.74
N LYS A 11 9.43 -16.96 -5.05
CA LYS A 11 10.27 -16.86 -6.26
C LYS A 11 9.47 -16.83 -7.56
N GLY A 12 8.30 -17.47 -7.61
CA GLY A 12 7.44 -17.52 -8.80
C GLY A 12 6.82 -16.16 -9.14
N VAL A 13 6.25 -15.48 -8.15
CA VAL A 13 5.70 -14.12 -8.34
C VAL A 13 6.83 -13.15 -8.65
N MET A 14 7.98 -13.28 -7.98
CA MET A 14 9.14 -12.45 -8.28
C MET A 14 9.74 -12.73 -9.66
N ASN A 15 9.66 -13.96 -10.20
CA ASN A 15 10.08 -14.25 -11.57
C ASN A 15 9.16 -13.59 -12.60
N ILE A 16 7.88 -13.39 -12.30
CA ILE A 16 7.00 -12.57 -13.15
C ILE A 16 7.45 -11.09 -13.15
N PHE A 17 8.11 -10.64 -12.07
CA PHE A 17 8.59 -9.27 -11.88
C PHE A 17 10.06 -9.02 -12.26
N LEU A 18 10.93 -10.04 -12.20
CA LEU A 18 12.39 -9.97 -12.36
C LEU A 18 12.95 -11.00 -13.36
N GLY A 19 12.09 -11.86 -13.89
CA GLY A 19 12.47 -12.98 -14.73
C GLY A 19 11.78 -12.91 -16.08
N GLY A 20 12.29 -12.06 -16.97
CA GLY A 20 12.57 -12.41 -18.36
C GLY A 20 11.42 -12.83 -19.28
N ASP A 21 10.16 -12.77 -18.85
CA ASP A 21 9.03 -12.76 -19.77
C ASP A 21 8.94 -11.35 -20.36
N MET A 22 9.60 -11.21 -21.51
CA MET A 22 9.91 -9.99 -22.27
C MET A 22 8.74 -9.02 -22.52
N GLY A 23 7.49 -9.41 -22.21
CA GLY A 23 6.30 -8.54 -22.29
C GLY A 23 5.94 -7.80 -20.99
N ARG A 24 6.23 -8.35 -19.80
CA ARG A 24 5.78 -7.77 -18.52
C ARG A 24 6.81 -6.84 -17.88
N GLU A 25 8.11 -7.11 -18.05
CA GLU A 25 9.18 -6.22 -17.59
C GLU A 25 9.10 -4.84 -18.27
N GLY A 26 8.89 -4.81 -19.60
CA GLY A 26 8.63 -3.56 -20.31
C GLY A 26 7.39 -2.81 -19.82
N THR A 27 6.37 -3.54 -19.36
CA THR A 27 5.16 -2.94 -18.78
C THR A 27 5.43 -2.30 -17.42
N LEU A 28 6.30 -2.87 -16.60
CA LEU A 28 6.71 -2.29 -15.32
C LEU A 28 7.55 -1.04 -15.50
N GLU A 29 8.47 -1.04 -16.46
CA GLU A 29 9.23 0.16 -16.83
C GLU A 29 8.31 1.27 -17.36
N LEU A 30 7.32 0.91 -18.18
CA LEU A 30 6.29 1.84 -18.64
C LEU A 30 5.47 2.39 -17.47
N ILE A 31 5.03 1.57 -16.53
CA ILE A 31 4.32 2.04 -15.33
C ILE A 31 5.21 2.95 -14.50
N HIS A 32 6.48 2.61 -14.29
CA HIS A 32 7.41 3.45 -13.54
C HIS A 32 7.57 4.83 -14.20
N LEU A 33 7.67 4.85 -15.53
CA LEU A 33 7.76 6.07 -16.32
C LEU A 33 6.46 6.89 -16.29
N ASP A 34 5.31 6.23 -16.44
CA ASP A 34 4.00 6.86 -16.46
C ASP A 34 3.61 7.39 -15.09
N ILE A 35 3.97 6.71 -14.00
CA ILE A 35 3.84 7.22 -12.62
C ILE A 35 4.68 8.48 -12.45
N SER A 36 5.93 8.46 -12.90
CA SER A 36 6.83 9.63 -12.81
C SER A 36 6.27 10.84 -13.56
N ARG A 37 5.66 10.60 -14.73
CA ARG A 37 5.07 11.65 -15.58
C ARG A 37 3.75 12.17 -15.01
N THR A 38 2.90 11.28 -14.51
CA THR A 38 1.56 11.62 -14.02
C THR A 38 1.60 12.25 -12.64
N PHE A 39 2.54 11.81 -11.79
CA PHE A 39 2.67 12.25 -10.41
C PHE A 39 4.11 12.69 -10.07
N PRO A 40 4.64 13.75 -10.72
CA PRO A 40 6.02 14.19 -10.50
C PRO A 40 6.29 14.62 -9.06
N ASN A 41 5.27 15.13 -8.36
CA ASN A 41 5.35 15.56 -6.96
C ASN A 41 5.43 14.39 -5.96
N LEU A 42 5.19 13.15 -6.41
CA LEU A 42 5.15 11.94 -5.58
C LEU A 42 6.42 11.07 -5.75
N GLY A 43 7.47 11.60 -6.36
CA GLY A 43 8.70 10.86 -6.71
C GLY A 43 9.38 10.11 -5.55
N PHE A 44 9.22 10.56 -4.31
CA PHE A 44 9.75 9.84 -3.14
C PHE A 44 9.07 8.47 -2.92
N PHE A 45 7.78 8.36 -3.25
CA PHE A 45 6.99 7.14 -3.07
C PHE A 45 6.92 6.26 -4.31
N GLN A 46 7.59 6.69 -5.39
CA GLN A 46 7.56 6.06 -6.70
C GLN A 46 7.79 4.55 -6.66
N LYS A 47 8.75 4.09 -5.85
CA LYS A 47 9.05 2.65 -5.71
C LYS A 47 7.89 1.84 -5.12
N SER A 48 7.10 2.44 -4.24
CA SER A 48 5.96 1.76 -3.61
C SER A 48 4.71 1.86 -4.49
N MET A 49 4.56 2.96 -5.22
CA MET A 49 3.53 3.12 -6.24
C MET A 49 3.69 2.08 -7.37
N CYS A 50 4.91 1.77 -7.77
CA CYS A 50 5.18 0.67 -8.71
C CYS A 50 4.73 -0.69 -8.19
N PHE A 51 4.75 -0.90 -6.87
CA PHE A 51 4.31 -2.14 -6.27
C PHE A 51 2.79 -2.30 -6.29
N LEU A 52 2.07 -1.20 -6.06
CA LEU A 52 0.63 -1.15 -6.21
C LEU A 52 0.21 -1.35 -7.68
N GLY A 53 0.91 -0.73 -8.63
CA GLY A 53 0.67 -0.93 -10.07
C GLY A 53 0.98 -2.36 -10.53
N ALA A 54 2.06 -2.94 -9.99
CA ALA A 54 2.43 -4.33 -10.19
C ALA A 54 1.36 -5.33 -9.70
N MET A 55 0.78 -5.10 -8.51
CA MET A 55 -0.36 -5.90 -8.01
C MET A 55 -1.52 -5.91 -9.00
N LEU A 56 -1.91 -4.72 -9.48
CA LEU A 56 -3.03 -4.57 -10.40
C LEU A 56 -2.74 -5.20 -11.77
N LEU A 57 -1.51 -5.11 -12.26
CA LEU A 57 -1.10 -5.79 -13.49
C LEU A 57 -1.16 -7.31 -13.39
N LEU A 58 -0.86 -7.88 -12.22
CA LEU A 58 -0.97 -9.33 -12.03
C LEU A 58 -2.43 -9.78 -12.08
N GLN A 59 -3.34 -8.96 -11.58
CA GLN A 59 -4.76 -9.28 -11.54
C GLN A 59 -5.48 -8.96 -12.86
N MET A 60 -5.04 -7.93 -13.57
CA MET A 60 -5.63 -7.47 -14.82
C MET A 60 -4.72 -7.79 -16.01
N HIS A 61 -5.20 -8.61 -16.93
CA HIS A 61 -4.45 -8.97 -18.15
C HIS A 61 -4.18 -7.79 -19.11
N GLN A 62 -4.85 -6.64 -18.93
CA GLN A 62 -4.69 -5.46 -19.78
C GLN A 62 -3.95 -4.33 -19.06
N PRO A 63 -2.79 -3.88 -19.59
CA PRO A 63 -1.96 -2.87 -18.92
C PRO A 63 -2.63 -1.50 -18.82
N TYR A 64 -3.41 -1.12 -19.83
CA TYR A 64 -4.15 0.15 -19.83
C TYR A 64 -5.20 0.22 -18.71
N LEU A 65 -6.01 -0.83 -18.56
CA LEU A 65 -7.03 -0.90 -17.50
C LEU A 65 -6.39 -0.95 -16.11
N SER A 66 -5.28 -1.68 -15.97
CA SER A 66 -4.48 -1.70 -14.74
C SER A 66 -4.01 -0.30 -14.35
N PHE A 67 -3.46 0.46 -15.31
CA PHE A 67 -3.02 1.83 -15.05
C PHE A 67 -4.18 2.76 -14.69
N GLN A 68 -5.33 2.64 -15.37
CA GLN A 68 -6.52 3.42 -15.03
C GLN A 68 -7.06 3.09 -13.63
N ALA A 69 -7.13 1.80 -13.28
CA ALA A 69 -7.52 1.36 -11.94
C ALA A 69 -6.53 1.87 -10.89
N PHE A 70 -5.23 1.84 -11.20
CA PHE A 70 -4.17 2.37 -10.34
C PHE A 70 -4.30 3.88 -10.13
N ALA A 71 -4.53 4.66 -11.19
CA ALA A 71 -4.74 6.10 -11.09
C ALA A 71 -5.99 6.43 -10.24
N ASN A 72 -7.08 5.68 -10.42
CA ASN A 72 -8.30 5.82 -9.61
C ASN A 72 -8.06 5.45 -8.14
N LEU A 73 -7.26 4.41 -7.89
CA LEU A 73 -6.87 3.98 -6.56
C LEU A 73 -6.09 5.09 -5.85
N LEU A 74 -5.07 5.65 -6.51
CA LEU A 74 -4.27 6.75 -5.97
C LEU A 74 -5.09 8.01 -5.68
N ASN A 75 -6.15 8.25 -6.45
CA ASN A 75 -7.02 9.41 -6.27
C ASN A 75 -7.97 9.29 -5.07
N ARG A 76 -7.94 8.19 -4.31
CA ARG A 76 -8.71 8.06 -3.07
C ARG A 76 -8.12 8.92 -1.94
N SER A 77 -9.00 9.39 -1.06
CA SER A 77 -8.71 10.30 0.07
C SER A 77 -7.56 9.84 0.94
N VAL A 78 -7.55 8.57 1.36
CA VAL A 78 -6.47 8.01 2.18
C VAL A 78 -5.14 8.04 1.44
N LEU A 79 -5.05 7.48 0.23
CA LEU A 79 -3.79 7.40 -0.50
C LEU A 79 -3.28 8.79 -0.91
N LEU A 80 -4.13 9.72 -1.32
CA LEU A 80 -3.75 11.11 -1.56
C LEU A 80 -3.19 11.80 -0.31
N ALA A 81 -3.78 11.55 0.86
CA ALA A 81 -3.31 12.15 2.12
C ALA A 81 -1.90 11.66 2.49
N PHE A 82 -1.65 10.35 2.35
CA PHE A 82 -0.36 9.74 2.68
C PHE A 82 0.71 10.01 1.62
N PHE A 83 0.41 9.80 0.33
CA PHE A 83 1.35 10.07 -0.75
C PHE A 83 1.64 11.56 -0.89
N GLY A 84 0.62 12.42 -0.77
CA GLY A 84 0.77 13.86 -0.84
C GLY A 84 1.46 14.49 0.38
N LEU A 85 1.91 13.70 1.36
CA LEU A 85 2.53 14.17 2.61
C LEU A 85 1.73 15.27 3.29
N ARG A 86 0.39 15.20 3.20
CA ARG A 86 -0.48 16.20 3.79
C ARG A 86 -0.60 15.93 5.27
N GLN A 87 0.39 16.40 6.03
CA GLN A 87 0.49 16.25 7.49
C GLN A 87 -0.85 16.44 8.24
N PRO A 88 -1.66 17.48 7.94
CA PRO A 88 -2.92 17.70 8.64
C PRO A 88 -3.92 16.56 8.45
N GLN A 89 -3.99 16.01 7.23
CA GLN A 89 -4.91 14.93 6.89
C GLN A 89 -4.43 13.60 7.50
N MET A 90 -3.12 13.33 7.44
CA MET A 90 -2.53 12.15 8.09
C MET A 90 -2.76 12.16 9.61
N THR A 91 -2.63 13.33 10.24
CA THR A 91 -2.84 13.49 11.69
C THR A 91 -4.27 13.12 12.09
N VAL A 92 -5.28 13.50 11.30
CA VAL A 92 -6.68 13.10 11.54
C VAL A 92 -6.83 11.58 11.51
N TYR A 93 -6.19 10.89 10.56
CA TYR A 93 -6.22 9.43 10.50
C TYR A 93 -5.50 8.78 11.70
N PHE A 94 -4.37 9.34 12.15
CA PHE A 94 -3.67 8.81 13.33
C PHE A 94 -4.50 8.96 14.60
N ILE A 95 -5.12 10.12 14.81
CA ILE A 95 -5.99 10.35 15.98
C ILE A 95 -7.19 9.42 15.94
N ALA A 96 -7.84 9.28 14.77
CA ALA A 96 -8.97 8.38 14.61
C ALA A 96 -8.59 6.91 14.87
N TYR A 97 -7.41 6.49 14.39
CA TYR A 97 -6.90 5.15 14.63
C TYR A 97 -6.54 4.93 16.10
N ASP A 98 -5.92 5.90 16.75
CA ASP A 98 -5.53 5.82 18.16
C ASP A 98 -6.75 5.62 19.07
N GLN A 99 -7.81 6.40 18.83
CA GLN A 99 -9.10 6.24 19.52
C GLN A 99 -9.73 4.87 19.27
N TYR A 100 -9.66 4.37 18.03
CA TYR A 100 -10.16 3.05 17.68
C TYR A 100 -9.34 1.94 18.33
N PHE A 101 -8.02 2.12 18.42
CA PHE A 101 -7.10 1.16 19.04
C PHE A 101 -7.32 1.06 20.56
N GLU A 102 -7.54 2.19 21.23
CA GLU A 102 -7.89 2.23 22.65
C GLU A 102 -9.21 1.49 22.93
N GLN A 103 -10.21 1.63 22.05
CA GLN A 103 -11.52 0.98 22.21
C GLN A 103 -11.45 -0.54 22.07
N GLU A 104 -10.76 -1.03 21.03
CA GLU A 104 -10.70 -2.47 20.73
C GLU A 104 -9.69 -3.20 21.63
N LEU A 105 -8.53 -2.58 21.91
CA LEU A 105 -7.40 -3.22 22.60
C LEU A 105 -6.75 -2.30 23.65
N PRO A 106 -7.47 -1.90 24.72
CA PRO A 106 -6.99 -0.92 25.69
C PRO A 106 -5.72 -1.36 26.43
N LYS A 107 -5.56 -2.67 26.67
CA LYS A 107 -4.36 -3.22 27.33
C LYS A 107 -3.11 -3.08 26.46
N LEU A 108 -3.26 -3.26 25.14
CA LEU A 108 -2.14 -3.17 24.22
C LEU A 108 -1.81 -1.70 23.91
N HIS A 109 -2.84 -0.88 23.75
CA HIS A 109 -2.71 0.57 23.63
C HIS A 109 -1.91 1.17 24.81
N HIS A 110 -2.29 0.86 26.05
CA HIS A 110 -1.55 1.30 27.23
C HIS A 110 -0.09 0.84 27.23
N HIS A 111 0.20 -0.37 26.72
CA HIS A 111 1.57 -0.85 26.62
C HIS A 111 2.38 -0.06 25.58
N PHE A 112 1.76 0.31 24.46
CA PHE A 112 2.38 1.14 23.43
C PHE A 112 2.65 2.56 23.95
N ASP A 113 1.74 3.12 24.75
CA ASP A 113 1.94 4.42 25.41
C ASP A 113 3.14 4.41 26.36
N VAL A 114 3.30 3.35 27.16
CA VAL A 114 4.46 3.20 28.07
C VAL A 114 5.77 3.11 27.29
N LEU A 115 5.73 2.55 26.08
CA LEU A 115 6.89 2.39 25.20
C LEU A 115 7.12 3.58 24.25
N ASP A 116 6.27 4.62 24.30
CA ASP A 116 6.27 5.76 23.37
C ASP A 116 6.19 5.34 21.89
N VAL A 117 5.44 4.26 21.61
CA VAL A 117 5.25 3.74 20.25
C VAL A 117 4.01 4.36 19.64
N ARG A 118 4.22 5.46 18.93
CA ARG A 118 3.14 6.21 18.32
C ARG A 118 2.64 5.58 17.00
N PRO A 119 1.33 5.72 16.67
CA PRO A 119 0.75 5.19 15.43
C PRO A 119 1.41 5.67 14.13
N ASP A 120 1.98 6.87 14.11
CA ASP A 120 2.67 7.42 12.93
C ASP A 120 3.88 6.58 12.50
N LEU A 121 4.50 5.83 13.41
CA LEU A 121 5.71 5.06 13.13
C LEU A 121 5.45 3.80 12.30
N TYR A 122 4.29 3.16 12.47
CA TYR A 122 3.96 1.90 11.78
C TYR A 122 2.80 2.05 10.79
N LEU A 123 1.80 2.87 11.12
CA LEU A 123 0.56 2.94 10.35
C LEU A 123 0.79 3.56 8.97
N ILE A 124 1.73 4.51 8.86
CA ILE A 124 2.11 5.10 7.57
C ILE A 124 2.52 3.99 6.61
N GLU A 125 3.49 3.16 6.99
CA GLU A 125 4.03 2.11 6.14
C GLU A 125 2.96 1.14 5.65
N TRP A 126 2.04 0.79 6.54
CA TRP A 126 0.98 -0.16 6.24
C TRP A 126 -0.07 0.44 5.29
N LEU A 127 -0.51 1.67 5.52
CA LEU A 127 -1.53 2.32 4.71
C LEU A 127 -1.01 2.72 3.32
N TYR A 128 0.17 3.33 3.24
CA TYR A 128 0.69 3.81 1.95
C TYR A 128 1.09 2.66 1.00
N THR A 129 1.41 1.48 1.56
CA THR A 129 1.66 0.25 0.77
C THR A 129 0.44 -0.66 0.67
N LEU A 130 -0.72 -0.28 1.22
CA LEU A 130 -1.90 -1.14 1.36
C LEU A 130 -1.54 -2.56 1.82
N TYR A 131 -0.71 -2.65 2.86
CA TYR A 131 -0.17 -3.88 3.45
C TYR A 131 0.66 -4.78 2.52
N ALA A 132 0.90 -4.38 1.28
CA ALA A 132 1.56 -5.21 0.29
C ALA A 132 3.02 -5.54 0.67
N LYS A 133 3.68 -4.65 1.45
CA LYS A 133 5.03 -4.88 2.00
C LYS A 133 5.01 -5.68 3.31
N SER A 134 3.95 -5.50 4.11
CA SER A 134 3.83 -6.11 5.43
C SER A 134 3.39 -7.57 5.36
N LEU A 135 2.48 -7.92 4.43
CA LEU A 135 1.83 -9.22 4.34
C LEU A 135 2.23 -10.01 3.07
N PRO A 136 1.97 -11.33 3.03
CA PRO A 136 2.10 -12.13 1.81
C PRO A 136 1.12 -11.67 0.72
N PHE A 137 1.51 -11.84 -0.54
CA PHE A 137 0.74 -11.42 -1.72
C PHE A 137 -0.75 -11.83 -1.64
N ASP A 138 -1.02 -13.11 -1.37
CA ASP A 138 -2.38 -13.64 -1.34
C ASP A 138 -3.27 -12.96 -0.28
N VAL A 139 -2.69 -12.59 0.86
CA VAL A 139 -3.40 -11.90 1.94
C VAL A 139 -3.62 -10.44 1.57
N SER A 140 -2.61 -9.79 0.99
CA SER A 140 -2.72 -8.43 0.48
C SER A 140 -3.81 -8.31 -0.58
N CYS A 141 -3.91 -9.25 -1.53
CA CYS A 141 -5.01 -9.28 -2.51
C CYS A 141 -6.39 -9.30 -1.85
N ARG A 142 -6.58 -10.15 -0.82
CA ARG A 142 -7.87 -10.22 -0.10
C ARG A 142 -8.21 -8.92 0.61
N ILE A 143 -7.22 -8.29 1.24
CA ILE A 143 -7.41 -6.99 1.90
C ILE A 143 -7.81 -5.94 0.87
N TRP A 144 -7.22 -5.96 -0.32
CA TRP A 144 -7.56 -5.05 -1.40
C TRP A 144 -8.99 -5.25 -1.91
N ASP A 145 -9.43 -6.50 -2.06
CA ASP A 145 -10.80 -6.79 -2.49
C ASP A 145 -11.82 -6.21 -1.51
N VAL A 146 -11.59 -6.39 -0.22
CA VAL A 146 -12.47 -5.84 0.82
C VAL A 146 -12.35 -4.32 0.90
N PHE A 147 -11.14 -3.77 0.80
CA PHE A 147 -10.93 -2.32 0.76
C PHE A 147 -11.63 -1.65 -0.43
N LEU A 148 -11.61 -2.26 -1.62
CA LEU A 148 -12.27 -1.72 -2.80
C LEU A 148 -13.80 -1.75 -2.65
N ARG A 149 -14.34 -2.74 -1.92
CA ARG A 149 -15.77 -2.91 -1.64
C ARG A 149 -16.29 -2.04 -0.49
N ASP A 150 -15.67 -2.13 0.68
CA ASP A 150 -16.15 -1.56 1.95
C ASP A 150 -15.48 -0.20 2.27
N GLY A 151 -14.38 0.12 1.58
CA GLY A 151 -13.68 1.39 1.69
C GLY A 151 -12.49 1.36 2.65
N GLU A 152 -12.01 2.57 2.99
CA GLU A 152 -10.74 2.77 3.70
C GLU A 152 -10.78 2.44 5.19
N GLN A 153 -11.98 2.34 5.78
CA GLN A 153 -12.18 1.92 7.17
C GLN A 153 -11.59 0.53 7.43
N PHE A 154 -11.75 -0.38 6.47
CA PHE A 154 -11.25 -1.75 6.59
C PHE A 154 -9.73 -1.83 6.75
N LEU A 155 -8.98 -0.85 6.23
CA LEU A 155 -7.53 -0.81 6.40
C LEU A 155 -7.13 -0.60 7.86
N PHE A 156 -7.90 0.20 8.61
CA PHE A 156 -7.66 0.44 10.03
C PHE A 156 -8.07 -0.76 10.88
N THR A 157 -9.15 -1.44 10.51
CA THR A 157 -9.54 -2.71 11.15
C THR A 157 -8.47 -3.79 10.95
N THR A 158 -7.93 -3.91 9.73
CA THR A 158 -6.87 -4.87 9.40
C THR A 158 -5.57 -4.62 10.19
N ALA A 159 -5.30 -3.37 10.62
CA ALA A 159 -4.13 -3.06 11.44
C ALA A 159 -4.22 -3.66 12.86
N LEU A 160 -5.44 -3.90 13.37
CA LEU A 160 -5.66 -4.43 14.72
C LEU A 160 -5.62 -5.96 14.81
N GLY A 161 -5.80 -6.66 13.68
CA GLY A 161 -5.77 -8.12 13.59
C GLY A 161 -7.13 -8.72 13.25
#